data_AF-A0A6N2I7J2-F1
#
_entry.id   AF-A0A6N2I7J2-F1
#
_cell.length_a   1.000
_cell.length_b   1.000
_cell.length_c   1.000
_cell.angle_alpha   90.00
_cell.angle_beta   90.00
_cell.angle_gamma   90.00
#
_symmetry.space_group_name_H-M   'P 1'
#
loop_
_entity.id
_entity.type
_entity.pdbx_description
1 polymer ?
#
loop_
_entity_poly.entity_id
_entity_poly.type
_entity_poly.pdbx_seq_one_letter_code
_entity_poly.pdbx_strand_id
1 'polypeptide(L)'
;MQNTHASTEPWAKGVIARYLTDAGKALTDPTITVDLSEDPDNNGATGICRGCETTFKDSSYICRDRATGRLWAQEHAEKCRALPRPAQ
;
A
#
# COMPACT_ATOMS: atom_id res chain seq x y z
N MET A 1 24.58 17.16 -8.23
CA MET A 1 23.41 17.09 -7.34
C MET A 1 22.29 16.50 -8.18
N GLN A 2 22.05 15.20 -8.09
CA GLN A 2 21.02 14.53 -8.90
C GLN A 2 19.74 14.48 -8.07
N ASN A 3 18.76 15.30 -8.44
CA ASN A 3 17.41 15.22 -7.91
C ASN A 3 16.77 13.93 -8.42
N THR A 4 16.61 12.93 -7.55
CA THR A 4 15.86 11.71 -7.88
C THR A 4 14.38 12.06 -7.93
N HIS A 5 13.86 12.32 -9.13
CA HIS A 5 12.43 12.46 -9.38
C HIS A 5 11.74 11.13 -9.11
N ALA A 6 10.57 11.18 -8.45
CA ALA A 6 9.71 10.04 -8.20
C ALA A 6 9.51 9.20 -9.47
N SER A 7 9.96 7.94 -9.44
CA SER A 7 9.76 6.99 -10.53
C SER A 7 8.26 6.94 -10.88
N THR A 8 7.92 7.44 -12.05
CA THR A 8 6.57 7.34 -12.63
C THR A 8 6.44 5.97 -13.31
N GLU A 9 6.73 4.89 -12.58
CA GLU A 9 6.32 3.58 -13.07
C GLU A 9 4.80 3.51 -13.02
N PRO A 10 4.14 3.03 -14.10
CA PRO A 10 2.70 2.85 -14.08
C PRO A 10 2.36 1.93 -12.91
N TRP A 11 1.36 2.33 -12.12
CA TRP A 11 0.92 1.51 -10.99
C TRP A 11 0.57 0.10 -11.48
N ALA A 12 0.83 -0.90 -10.63
CA ALA A 12 0.46 -2.26 -10.94
C ALA A 12 -1.05 -2.33 -11.29
N LYS A 13 -1.39 -3.19 -12.25
CA LYS A 13 -2.76 -3.32 -12.74
C LYS A 13 -3.72 -3.60 -11.56
N GLY A 14 -4.82 -2.84 -11.51
CA GLY A 14 -5.84 -2.99 -10.47
C GLY A 14 -5.59 -2.20 -9.19
N VAL A 15 -4.43 -1.53 -9.04
CA VAL A 15 -4.18 -0.63 -7.92
C VAL A 15 -5.04 0.63 -8.04
N ILE A 16 -5.87 0.88 -7.04
CA ILE A 16 -6.82 2.00 -6.96
C ILE A 16 -6.43 3.07 -5.93
N ALA A 17 -5.45 2.77 -5.09
CA ALA A 17 -4.81 3.73 -4.20
C ALA A 17 -3.41 3.23 -3.79
N ARG A 18 -2.50 4.18 -3.56
CA ARG A 18 -1.14 3.93 -3.05
C ARG A 18 -0.79 5.02 -2.04
N TYR A 19 -0.36 4.62 -0.85
CA TYR A 19 0.00 5.52 0.24
C TYR A 19 1.46 5.31 0.63
N LEU A 20 2.23 6.39 0.75
CA LEU A 20 3.60 6.32 1.24
C LEU A 20 3.59 6.14 2.76
N THR A 21 4.30 5.12 3.25
CA THR A 21 4.38 4.87 4.70
C THR A 21 5.26 5.90 5.41
N ASP A 22 5.05 6.07 6.72
CA ASP A 22 5.95 6.88 7.54
C ASP A 22 7.40 6.33 7.57
N ALA A 23 7.57 5.00 7.52
CA ALA A 23 8.89 4.37 7.29
C ALA A 23 9.51 4.80 5.95
N GLY A 24 8.75 4.76 4.87
CA GLY A 24 9.20 5.20 3.54
C GLY A 24 9.59 6.68 3.53
N LYS A 25 8.83 7.54 4.20
CA LYS A 25 9.22 8.96 4.39
C LYS A 25 10.52 9.08 5.17
N ALA A 26 10.64 8.38 6.30
CA ALA A 26 11.81 8.47 7.18
C ALA A 26 13.10 7.97 6.51
N LEU A 27 13.00 6.95 5.66
CA LEU A 27 14.12 6.36 4.93
C LEU A 27 14.36 7.00 3.55
N THR A 28 13.51 7.93 3.13
CA THR A 28 13.49 8.47 1.75
C THR A 28 13.37 7.34 0.72
N ASP A 29 12.63 6.28 1.06
CA ASP A 29 12.41 5.11 0.22
C ASP A 29 10.97 5.11 -0.32
N PRO A 30 10.76 5.43 -1.61
CA PRO A 30 9.44 5.50 -2.21
C PRO A 30 8.81 4.12 -2.46
N THR A 31 9.53 3.02 -2.20
CA THR A 31 9.04 1.65 -2.41
C THR A 31 8.29 1.10 -1.20
N ILE A 32 8.45 1.74 -0.02
CA ILE A 32 7.76 1.35 1.21
C ILE A 32 6.37 1.98 1.25
N THR A 33 5.45 1.38 0.51
CA THR A 33 4.06 1.85 0.33
C THR A 33 3.03 0.87 0.88
N VAL A 34 1.81 1.37 1.06
CA VAL A 34 0.60 0.54 1.16
C VAL A 34 -0.17 0.68 -0.14
N ASP A 35 -0.35 -0.43 -0.85
CA ASP A 35 -1.09 -0.50 -2.10
C ASP A 35 -2.47 -1.11 -1.83
N LEU A 36 -3.52 -0.48 -2.34
CA LEU A 36 -4.88 -0.99 -2.34
C LEU A 36 -5.29 -1.32 -3.78
N SER A 37 -5.74 -2.55 -4.00
CA SER A 37 -6.16 -3.07 -5.30
C SER A 37 -7.61 -3.52 -5.27
N GLU A 38 -8.29 -3.42 -6.41
CA GLU A 38 -9.59 -4.08 -6.60
C GLU A 38 -9.41 -5.59 -6.53
N ASP A 39 -10.30 -6.27 -5.80
CA ASP A 39 -10.42 -7.72 -5.86
C ASP A 39 -11.19 -8.08 -7.15
N PRO A 40 -10.55 -8.74 -8.14
CA PRO A 40 -11.17 -9.03 -9.42
C PRO A 40 -12.29 -10.08 -9.30
N ASP A 41 -12.23 -10.93 -8.28
CA ASP A 41 -13.18 -12.02 -8.10
C ASP A 41 -14.42 -11.56 -7.33
N ASN A 42 -14.27 -10.50 -6.52
CA ASN A 42 -15.26 -10.15 -5.51
C ASN A 42 -15.62 -8.67 -5.44
N ASN A 43 -15.22 -7.79 -6.35
CA ASN A 43 -15.57 -6.35 -6.31
C ASN A 43 -15.23 -5.65 -4.96
N GLY A 44 -14.42 -6.30 -4.11
CA GLY A 44 -13.93 -5.80 -2.84
C GLY A 44 -12.59 -5.10 -3.02
N ALA A 45 -11.89 -4.86 -1.92
CA ALA A 45 -10.54 -4.33 -1.95
C ALA A 45 -9.58 -5.29 -1.23
N THR A 46 -8.40 -5.47 -1.81
CA THR A 46 -7.26 -6.12 -1.18
C THR A 46 -6.16 -5.10 -0.99
N GLY A 47 -5.40 -5.22 0.10
CA GLY A 47 -4.33 -4.30 0.42
C GLY A 47 -3.04 -5.03 0.77
N ILE A 48 -1.91 -4.43 0.47
CA ILE A 48 -0.59 -4.93 0.88
C ILE A 48 0.30 -3.78 1.30
N CYS A 49 0.92 -3.91 2.48
CA CYS A 49 2.01 -3.06 2.90
C CYS A 49 3.34 -3.66 2.44
N ARG A 50 4.08 -2.94 1.59
CA ARG A 50 5.41 -3.35 1.11
C ARG A 50 6.50 -3.27 2.17
N GLY A 51 6.25 -2.53 3.27
CA GLY A 51 7.18 -2.42 4.38
C GLY A 51 7.15 -3.60 5.35
N CYS A 52 5.95 -4.00 5.80
CA CYS A 52 5.78 -5.06 6.81
C CYS A 52 5.08 -6.32 6.31
N GLU A 53 4.77 -6.39 5.01
CA GLU A 53 4.09 -7.53 4.36
C GLU A 53 2.68 -7.82 4.90
N THR A 54 2.12 -6.95 5.75
CA THR A 54 0.73 -7.08 6.22
C THR A 54 -0.24 -6.89 5.06
N THR A 55 -1.17 -7.82 4.94
CA THR A 55 -2.24 -7.78 3.94
C THR A 55 -3.58 -7.40 4.55
N PHE A 56 -4.38 -6.68 3.79
CA PHE A 56 -5.80 -6.47 4.04
C PHE A 56 -6.61 -7.28 3.04
N LYS A 57 -7.63 -7.95 3.53
CA LYS A 57 -8.67 -8.56 2.70
C LYS A 57 -10.00 -8.34 3.38
N ASP A 58 -10.93 -7.71 2.68
CA ASP A 58 -12.31 -7.63 3.13
C ASP A 58 -12.87 -9.06 3.23
N SER A 59 -13.26 -9.47 4.44
CA SER A 59 -13.80 -10.80 4.71
C SER A 59 -15.33 -10.86 4.55
N SER A 60 -16.00 -9.72 4.39
CA SER A 60 -17.45 -9.65 4.25
C SER A 60 -17.86 -9.77 2.79
N TYR A 61 -18.47 -10.89 2.42
CA TYR A 61 -19.05 -11.06 1.08
C TYR A 61 -20.33 -10.25 0.87
N ILE A 62 -20.95 -9.74 1.94
CA ILE A 62 -22.25 -9.02 1.92
C ILE A 62 -22.04 -7.50 1.83
N CYS A 63 -21.00 -6.97 2.49
CA CYS A 63 -20.72 -5.53 2.53
C CYS A 63 -19.31 -5.26 2.01
N ARG A 64 -19.13 -5.36 0.69
CA ARG A 64 -17.87 -5.10 -0.02
C ARG A 64 -17.62 -3.61 -0.09
N ASP A 65 -16.97 -3.06 0.93
CA ASP A 65 -16.79 -1.62 1.06
C ASP A 65 -15.33 -1.20 0.78
N ARG A 66 -15.16 -0.52 -0.35
CA ARG A 66 -13.88 0.09 -0.75
C ARG A 66 -13.44 1.17 0.23
N ALA A 67 -14.37 1.83 0.93
CA ALA A 67 -14.03 2.87 1.90
C ALA A 67 -13.30 2.26 3.11
N THR A 68 -13.74 1.11 3.62
CA THR A 68 -13.03 0.36 4.66
C THR A 68 -11.60 0.00 4.25
N GLY A 69 -11.39 -0.47 3.02
CA GLY A 69 -10.04 -0.74 2.49
C GLY A 69 -9.17 0.52 2.40
N ARG A 70 -9.75 1.66 1.97
CA ARG A 70 -9.05 2.96 1.93
C ARG A 70 -8.67 3.46 3.32
N LEU A 71 -9.58 3.33 4.29
CA LEU A 71 -9.34 3.70 5.68
C LEU A 71 -8.19 2.89 6.26
N TRP A 72 -8.25 1.55 6.13
CA TRP A 72 -7.14 0.69 6.55
C TRP A 72 -5.83 1.08 5.89
N ALA A 73 -5.82 1.30 4.58
CA ALA A 73 -4.59 1.59 3.84
C ALA A 73 -3.93 2.89 4.30
N GLN A 74 -4.74 3.94 4.51
CA GLN A 74 -4.28 5.21 5.04
C GLN A 74 -3.76 5.07 6.48
N GLU A 75 -4.56 4.51 7.39
CA GLU A 75 -4.17 4.35 8.80
C GLU A 75 -2.92 3.48 8.96
N HIS A 76 -2.79 2.44 8.13
CA HIS A 76 -1.62 1.59 8.15
C HIS A 76 -0.38 2.34 7.64
N ALA A 77 -0.50 3.11 6.56
CA ALA A 77 0.63 3.88 6.03
C ALA A 77 1.15 4.91 7.05
N GLU A 78 0.26 5.60 7.76
CA GLU A 78 0.61 6.58 8.80
C GLU A 78 1.29 5.96 10.03
N LYS A 79 1.13 4.65 10.26
CA LYS A 79 1.66 3.96 11.45
C LYS A 79 2.77 2.97 11.15
N CYS A 80 2.94 2.56 9.89
CA CYS A 80 3.94 1.56 9.52
C CYS A 80 5.35 2.12 9.74
N ARG A 81 6.09 1.44 10.61
CA ARG A 81 7.49 1.73 10.97
C ARG A 81 8.43 0.56 10.66
N ALA A 82 8.01 -0.36 9.79
CA ALA A 82 8.83 -1.49 9.41
C ALA A 82 10.06 -1.03 8.62
N LEU A 83 11.21 -1.57 8.97
CA LEU A 83 12.43 -1.36 8.20
C LEU A 83 12.42 -2.31 7.00
N PRO A 84 12.88 -1.86 5.82
CA PRO A 84 13.02 -2.73 4.67
C PRO A 84 13.99 -3.86 5.02
N ARG A 85 13.68 -5.07 4.52
CA ARG A 85 14.57 -6.22 4.68
C ARG A 85 15.93 -5.87 4.04
N PRO A 86 17.07 -6.16 4.70
CA PRO A 86 18.38 -5.92 4.11
C PRO A 86 18.49 -6.65 2.77
N ALA A 87 19.03 -5.97 1.75
CA ALA A 87 19.40 -6.63 0.50
C ALA A 87 20.38 -7.76 0.83
N GLN A 88 20.04 -8.99 0.44
CA GLN A 88 20.95 -10.13 0.52
C GLN A 88 22.02 -10.04 -0.55
#